data_AF-A0AAF3EDB8-F1
#
_entry.id   AF-A0AAF3EDB8-F1
#
_cell.length_a   1.000
_cell.length_b   1.000
_cell.length_c   1.000
_cell.angle_alpha   90.00
_cell.angle_beta   90.00
_cell.angle_gamma   90.00
#
_symmetry.space_group_name_H-M   'P 1'
#
loop_
_entity.id
_entity.type
_entity.pdbx_description
1 polymer ?
#
loop_
_entity_poly.entity_id
_entity_poly.type
_entity_poly.pdbx_seq_one_letter_code
_entity_poly.pdbx_strand_id
1 'polypeptide(L)'
;MHLSNLLSLMITSKTRKGGNLSTFWFLPFLLLLSLNACQAEEETEEVYNPLESLEAHGGIFRELPWTKEELRMISSLHATTEYGRLMTLIKEKLIEAADELRPETRHKIEKFLKTSRPPSVMRHFLTERERKQVRQLHANHNIGEVLVIYGEALERLPVPFKNEAIRYLDLPNSPKILP
;
A
#
# COMPACT_ATOMS: atom_id res chain seq x y z
N MET A 1 7.55 -38.55 14.87
CA MET A 1 7.27 -39.91 15.41
C MET A 1 7.07 -39.79 16.91
N HIS A 2 5.93 -40.26 17.42
CA HIS A 2 5.61 -40.60 18.82
C HIS A 2 5.58 -39.44 19.85
N LEU A 3 4.56 -39.23 20.71
CA LEU A 3 3.52 -40.09 21.30
C LEU A 3 2.37 -39.25 21.94
N SER A 4 1.14 -39.70 21.70
CA SER A 4 -0.04 -39.83 22.60
C SER A 4 -0.31 -38.85 23.77
N ASN A 5 -1.56 -38.34 23.80
CA ASN A 5 -2.51 -38.32 24.94
C ASN A 5 -3.89 -37.96 24.33
N LEU A 6 -4.91 -38.81 24.15
CA LEU A 6 -5.70 -39.67 25.05
C LEU A 6 -6.39 -38.96 26.23
N LEU A 7 -7.60 -38.46 25.96
CA LEU A 7 -8.75 -38.28 26.87
C LEU A 7 -9.98 -38.14 25.93
N SER A 8 -10.69 -39.20 25.56
CA SER A 8 -11.64 -39.99 26.35
C SER A 8 -12.68 -39.14 27.08
N LEU A 9 -13.86 -38.96 26.48
CA LEU A 9 -15.12 -39.32 27.13
C LEU A 9 -16.29 -39.34 26.13
N MET A 10 -16.71 -40.57 25.84
CA MET A 10 -18.02 -40.88 25.27
C MET A 10 -19.12 -40.44 26.25
N ILE A 11 -20.17 -39.81 25.74
CA ILE A 11 -21.50 -39.93 26.35
C ILE A 11 -22.31 -40.85 25.46
N THR A 12 -22.47 -42.07 25.93
CA THR A 12 -23.48 -43.02 25.46
C THR A 12 -24.77 -42.69 26.20
N SER A 13 -25.90 -42.62 25.48
CA SER A 13 -27.20 -42.87 26.07
C SER A 13 -27.97 -43.85 25.19
N LYS A 14 -28.59 -44.81 25.87
CA LYS A 14 -29.04 -46.10 25.35
C LYS A 14 -30.57 -46.14 25.35
N THR A 15 -31.15 -46.29 24.16
CA THR A 15 -32.36 -47.04 23.74
C THR A 15 -33.71 -46.93 24.49
N ARG A 16 -34.80 -46.69 23.72
CA ARG A 16 -36.07 -47.47 23.72
C ARG A 16 -36.86 -47.13 22.44
N LYS A 17 -36.95 -47.99 21.41
CA LYS A 17 -37.80 -49.19 21.12
C LYS A 17 -39.24 -48.87 20.67
N GLY A 18 -39.52 -49.11 19.38
CA GLY A 18 -40.80 -49.64 18.88
C GLY A 18 -41.50 -48.90 17.73
N GLY A 19 -41.63 -49.54 16.55
CA GLY A 19 -42.84 -49.40 15.72
C GLY A 19 -42.69 -49.08 14.21
N ASN A 20 -42.40 -50.09 13.40
CA ASN A 20 -42.86 -50.40 12.02
C ASN A 20 -42.96 -49.38 10.85
N LEU A 21 -42.32 -49.81 9.75
CA LEU A 21 -42.68 -49.73 8.32
C LEU A 21 -43.11 -48.37 7.72
N SER A 22 -42.19 -47.76 6.97
CA SER A 22 -42.45 -47.52 5.55
C SER A 22 -41.15 -47.30 4.79
N THR A 23 -40.95 -48.15 3.80
CA THR A 23 -39.89 -48.16 2.80
C THR A 23 -39.95 -46.96 1.87
N PHE A 24 -38.75 -46.47 1.52
CA PHE A 24 -38.43 -45.85 0.24
C PHE A 24 -39.28 -44.65 -0.20
N TRP A 25 -38.84 -43.44 0.16
CA TRP A 25 -38.71 -42.33 -0.80
C TRP A 25 -37.39 -41.59 -0.52
N PHE A 26 -36.47 -41.83 -1.43
CA PHE A 26 -35.31 -41.04 -1.84
C PHE A 26 -35.05 -39.71 -1.10
N LEU A 27 -33.81 -39.61 -0.60
CA LEU A 27 -32.97 -38.42 -0.72
C LEU A 27 -33.37 -37.59 -1.96
N PRO A 28 -33.88 -36.35 -1.77
CA PRO A 28 -33.00 -35.22 -2.05
C PRO A 28 -33.35 -34.02 -1.15
N PHE A 29 -32.78 -33.96 0.04
CA PHE A 29 -32.76 -32.72 0.84
C PHE A 29 -31.35 -32.37 1.33
N LEU A 30 -30.35 -33.08 0.81
CA LEU A 30 -28.92 -32.90 1.10
C LEU A 30 -28.17 -32.48 -0.18
N LEU A 31 -28.86 -31.71 -1.03
CA LEU A 31 -28.33 -31.13 -2.28
C LEU A 31 -28.87 -29.69 -2.48
N LEU A 32 -29.09 -28.98 -1.38
CA LEU A 32 -29.40 -27.54 -1.33
C LEU A 32 -28.55 -26.81 -0.28
N LEU A 33 -27.43 -27.41 0.14
CA LEU A 33 -26.45 -26.84 1.06
C LEU A 33 -25.04 -26.79 0.46
N SER A 34 -24.95 -26.79 -0.87
CA SER A 34 -23.71 -26.69 -1.65
C SER A 34 -23.79 -25.62 -2.75
N LEU A 35 -24.71 -24.65 -2.63
CA LEU A 35 -24.86 -23.51 -3.56
C LEU A 35 -24.56 -22.13 -2.94
N ASN A 36 -23.95 -22.06 -1.76
CA ASN A 36 -23.47 -20.80 -1.17
C ASN A 36 -21.94 -20.75 -0.95
N ALA A 37 -21.19 -21.69 -1.53
CA ALA A 37 -19.73 -21.65 -1.57
C ALA A 37 -19.23 -21.28 -2.97
N CYS A 38 -19.71 -20.15 -3.50
CA CYS A 38 -19.05 -19.47 -4.62
C CYS A 38 -19.61 -18.04 -4.73
N GLN A 39 -19.51 -17.26 -3.66
CA GLN A 39 -19.25 -15.85 -3.89
C GLN A 39 -17.77 -15.80 -4.26
N ALA A 40 -17.50 -15.95 -5.55
CA ALA A 40 -16.31 -15.36 -6.12
C ALA A 40 -16.42 -13.88 -5.74
N GLU A 41 -15.55 -13.44 -4.83
CA GLU A 41 -15.25 -12.04 -4.69
C GLU A 41 -14.78 -11.62 -6.09
N GLU A 42 -15.68 -10.99 -6.83
CA GLU A 42 -15.34 -10.17 -7.97
C GLU A 42 -14.45 -9.08 -7.38
N GLU A 43 -13.15 -9.37 -7.30
CA GLU A 43 -12.11 -8.35 -7.20
C GLU A 43 -12.40 -7.43 -8.37
N THR A 44 -13.12 -6.35 -8.09
CA THR A 44 -13.15 -5.21 -8.99
C THR A 44 -11.69 -4.83 -9.13
N GLU A 45 -11.09 -5.24 -10.25
CA GLU A 45 -9.76 -4.84 -10.67
C GLU A 45 -9.81 -3.32 -10.69
N GLU A 46 -9.42 -2.70 -9.57
CA GLU A 46 -9.44 -1.27 -9.38
C GLU A 46 -8.45 -0.76 -10.42
N VAL A 47 -8.98 -0.32 -11.57
CA VAL A 47 -8.18 0.07 -12.72
C VAL A 47 -7.29 1.19 -12.24
N TYR A 48 -6.03 0.87 -11.95
CA TYR A 48 -5.04 1.81 -11.46
C TYR A 48 -5.05 3.01 -12.37
N ASN A 49 -5.63 4.11 -11.89
CA ASN A 49 -5.71 5.35 -12.63
C ASN A 49 -4.47 6.17 -12.25
N PRO A 50 -3.45 6.25 -13.11
CA PRO A 50 -2.23 6.97 -12.78
C PRO A 50 -2.52 8.45 -12.49
N LEU A 51 -3.65 8.98 -12.95
CA LEU A 51 -4.08 10.36 -12.72
C LEU A 51 -4.59 10.61 -11.30
N GLU A 52 -5.08 9.60 -10.58
CA GLU A 52 -5.48 9.74 -9.16
C GLU A 52 -4.26 9.90 -8.25
N SER A 53 -3.16 9.20 -8.58
CA SER A 53 -1.85 9.41 -7.96
C SER A 53 -1.33 10.85 -8.14
N LEU A 54 -1.80 11.58 -9.17
CA LEU A 54 -1.44 12.99 -9.41
C LEU A 54 -2.25 13.99 -8.59
N GLU A 55 -3.25 13.58 -7.80
CA GLU A 55 -3.94 14.45 -6.84
C GLU A 55 -3.10 14.77 -5.60
N ALA A 56 -2.10 13.91 -5.35
CA ALA A 56 -1.13 14.13 -4.29
C ALA A 56 -0.49 15.52 -4.41
N HIS A 57 -0.15 16.10 -3.26
CA HIS A 57 0.56 17.38 -3.19
C HIS A 57 -0.19 18.58 -3.82
N GLY A 58 -1.53 18.58 -3.75
CA GLY A 58 -2.36 19.70 -4.21
C GLY A 58 -2.52 19.78 -5.74
N GLY A 59 -2.38 18.63 -6.42
CA GLY A 59 -2.59 18.49 -7.86
C GLY A 59 -1.45 19.06 -8.72
N ILE A 60 -0.28 19.35 -8.14
CA ILE A 60 0.81 20.03 -8.85
C ILE A 60 1.36 19.21 -10.01
N PHE A 61 1.34 17.88 -9.89
CA PHE A 61 1.74 17.01 -10.98
C PHE A 61 0.71 16.96 -12.12
N ARG A 62 -0.50 17.52 -11.97
CA ARG A 62 -1.45 17.71 -13.09
C ARG A 62 -1.22 19.01 -13.86
N GLU A 63 -0.51 19.96 -13.25
CA GLU A 63 -0.34 21.32 -13.79
C GLU A 63 0.83 21.43 -14.77
N LEU A 64 1.69 20.40 -14.84
CA LEU A 64 2.85 20.34 -15.71
C LEU A 64 2.67 19.25 -16.77
N PRO A 65 3.15 19.47 -18.00
CA PRO A 65 2.97 18.52 -19.11
C PRO A 65 3.98 17.37 -18.99
N TRP A 66 3.68 16.38 -18.15
CA TRP A 66 4.55 15.21 -17.97
C TRP A 66 4.30 14.14 -19.02
N THR A 67 5.39 13.57 -19.52
CA THR A 67 5.40 12.30 -20.26
C THR A 67 5.18 11.12 -19.30
N LYS A 68 4.80 9.97 -19.86
CA LYS A 68 4.62 8.72 -19.10
C LYS A 68 5.93 8.30 -18.43
N GLU A 69 7.05 8.51 -19.09
CA GLU A 69 8.40 8.21 -18.61
C GLU A 69 8.78 9.10 -17.42
N GLU A 70 8.47 10.40 -17.48
CA GLU A 70 8.68 11.32 -16.36
C GLU A 70 7.79 10.99 -15.18
N LEU A 71 6.51 10.63 -15.39
CA LEU A 71 5.63 10.19 -14.31
C LEU A 71 6.14 8.93 -13.62
N ARG A 72 6.67 7.96 -14.39
CA ARG A 72 7.35 6.78 -13.83
C ARG A 72 8.61 7.17 -13.05
N MET A 73 9.38 8.13 -13.54
CA MET A 73 10.55 8.66 -12.83
C MET A 73 10.15 9.32 -11.51
N ILE A 74 9.10 10.14 -11.50
CA ILE A 74 8.55 10.79 -10.30
C ILE A 74 8.14 9.73 -9.28
N SER A 75 7.35 8.72 -9.70
CA SER A 75 6.94 7.61 -8.84
C SER A 75 8.14 6.87 -8.24
N SER A 76 9.15 6.57 -9.06
CA SER A 76 10.38 5.92 -8.62
C SER A 76 11.17 6.76 -7.61
N LEU A 77 11.31 8.07 -7.86
CA LEU A 77 12.01 8.99 -6.96
C LEU A 77 11.27 9.18 -5.63
N HIS A 78 9.94 9.18 -5.65
CA HIS A 78 9.13 9.14 -4.43
C HIS A 78 9.40 7.86 -3.64
N ALA A 79 9.32 6.71 -4.29
CA ALA A 79 9.55 5.41 -3.64
C ALA A 79 10.97 5.29 -3.07
N THR A 80 11.99 5.83 -3.73
CA THR A 80 13.37 5.78 -3.22
C THR A 80 13.73 6.93 -2.29
N THR A 81 12.78 7.80 -1.92
CA THR A 81 12.99 9.01 -1.10
C THR A 81 14.05 9.98 -1.66
N GLU A 82 14.27 9.95 -2.97
CA GLU A 82 15.22 10.81 -3.68
C GLU A 82 14.63 12.21 -3.94
N TYR A 83 14.04 12.83 -2.92
CA TYR A 83 13.30 14.09 -3.03
C TYR A 83 14.14 15.25 -3.57
N GLY A 84 15.45 15.26 -3.30
CA GLY A 84 16.34 16.27 -3.89
C GLY A 84 16.33 16.25 -5.42
N ARG A 85 16.39 15.05 -6.01
CA ARG A 85 16.32 14.85 -7.47
C ARG A 85 14.92 15.15 -8.00
N LEU A 86 13.88 14.74 -7.28
CA LEU A 86 12.50 15.06 -7.62
C LEU A 86 12.28 16.58 -7.70
N MET A 87 12.75 17.32 -6.71
CA MET A 87 12.60 18.79 -6.68
C MET A 87 13.38 19.47 -7.81
N THR A 88 14.52 18.91 -8.24
CA THR A 88 15.24 19.36 -9.43
C THR A 88 14.44 19.09 -10.70
N LEU A 89 13.91 17.88 -10.86
CA LEU A 89 13.09 17.50 -12.01
C LEU A 89 11.86 18.43 -12.17
N ILE A 90 11.18 18.76 -11.07
CA ILE A 90 10.03 19.68 -11.10
C ILE A 90 10.46 21.09 -11.51
N LYS A 91 11.63 21.57 -11.05
CA LYS A 91 12.17 22.88 -11.47
C LYS A 91 12.52 22.90 -12.94
N GLU A 92 13.18 21.85 -13.43
CA GLU A 92 13.53 21.72 -14.85
C GLU A 92 12.26 21.73 -15.71
N LYS A 93 11.24 20.96 -15.31
CA LYS A 93 9.95 20.94 -16.02
C LYS A 93 9.23 22.28 -16.00
N LEU A 94 9.30 23.00 -14.88
CA LEU A 94 8.74 24.36 -14.77
C LEU A 94 9.43 25.36 -15.70
N ILE A 95 10.74 25.22 -15.91
CA ILE A 95 11.51 26.05 -16.85
C ILE A 95 11.15 25.69 -18.29
N GLU A 96 11.09 24.39 -18.61
CA GLU A 96 10.71 23.90 -19.94
C GLU A 96 9.32 24.39 -20.36
N ALA A 97 8.35 24.33 -19.45
CA ALA A 97 6.97 24.72 -19.72
C ALA A 97 6.69 26.22 -19.48
N ALA A 98 7.71 27.05 -19.20
CA ALA A 98 7.50 28.41 -18.67
C ALA A 98 6.64 29.31 -19.57
N ASP A 99 6.74 29.15 -20.89
CA ASP A 99 6.02 29.98 -21.87
C ASP A 99 4.54 29.55 -22.04
N GLU A 100 4.21 28.31 -21.67
CA GLU A 100 2.87 27.73 -21.84
C GLU A 100 2.03 27.83 -20.55
N LEU A 101 2.67 28.04 -19.40
CA LEU A 101 2.01 28.07 -18.11
C LEU A 101 1.39 29.43 -17.80
N ARG A 102 0.15 29.40 -17.29
CA ARG A 102 -0.47 30.59 -16.70
C ARG A 102 0.34 31.10 -15.50
N PRO A 103 0.44 32.42 -15.28
CA PRO A 103 1.18 32.99 -14.15
C PRO A 103 0.77 32.43 -12.78
N GLU A 104 -0.52 32.17 -12.57
CA GLU A 104 -1.04 31.65 -11.30
C GLU A 104 -0.58 30.20 -11.06
N THR A 105 -0.60 29.38 -12.12
CA THR A 105 -0.11 28.00 -12.07
C THR A 105 1.39 27.98 -11.77
N ARG A 106 2.18 28.83 -12.45
CA ARG A 106 3.62 29.00 -12.18
C ARG A 106 3.87 29.38 -10.72
N HIS A 107 3.16 30.38 -10.20
CA HIS A 107 3.28 30.81 -8.82
C HIS A 107 2.92 29.70 -7.81
N LYS A 108 1.87 28.92 -8.08
CA LYS A 108 1.47 27.77 -7.25
C LYS A 108 2.60 26.73 -7.16
N ILE A 109 3.22 26.40 -8.29
CA ILE A 109 4.33 25.42 -8.35
C ILE A 109 5.58 25.97 -7.64
N GLU A 110 5.94 27.23 -7.86
CA GLU A 110 7.06 27.88 -7.16
C GLU A 110 6.87 27.90 -5.64
N LYS A 111 5.65 28.22 -5.18
CA LYS A 111 5.28 28.19 -3.77
C LYS A 111 5.48 26.78 -3.19
N PHE A 112 5.00 25.75 -3.89
CA PHE A 112 5.22 24.36 -3.48
C PHE A 112 6.68 23.98 -3.41
N LEU A 113 7.50 24.34 -4.41
CA LEU A 113 8.94 24.08 -4.41
C LEU A 113 9.67 24.74 -3.22
N LYS A 114 9.08 25.80 -2.65
CA LYS A 114 9.58 26.48 -1.46
C LYS A 114 9.07 25.85 -0.16
N THR A 115 7.79 25.49 -0.09
CA THR A 115 7.15 25.02 1.16
C THR A 115 7.29 23.52 1.38
N SER A 116 7.35 22.72 0.33
CA SER A 116 7.39 21.25 0.38
C SER A 116 8.81 20.72 0.27
N ARG A 117 9.79 21.45 0.81
CA ARG A 117 11.18 21.00 0.81
C ARG A 117 11.34 19.83 1.78
N PRO A 118 12.04 18.75 1.37
CA PRO A 118 12.31 17.64 2.26
C PRO A 118 13.17 18.10 3.45
N PRO A 119 12.86 17.65 4.68
CA PRO A 119 13.72 17.89 5.81
C PRO A 119 15.05 17.15 5.64
N SER A 120 16.10 17.60 6.33
CA SER A 120 17.46 17.08 6.16
C SER A 120 17.57 15.57 6.43
N VAL A 121 16.74 15.05 7.35
CA VAL A 121 16.64 13.61 7.66
C VAL A 121 16.34 12.76 6.42
N MET A 122 15.55 13.26 5.47
CA MET A 122 15.16 12.48 4.29
C MET A 122 16.32 12.25 3.33
N ARG A 123 17.40 13.04 3.40
CA ARG A 123 18.56 12.90 2.51
C ARG A 123 19.26 11.55 2.68
N HIS A 124 19.25 11.02 3.90
CA HIS A 124 19.93 9.77 4.26
C HIS A 124 18.97 8.75 4.89
N PHE A 125 17.67 8.93 4.67
CA PHE A 125 16.64 8.04 5.21
C PHE A 125 16.83 6.59 4.73
N LEU A 126 17.07 6.42 3.43
CA LEU A 126 17.47 5.15 2.83
C LEU A 126 18.96 5.17 2.45
N THR A 127 19.65 4.10 2.80
CA THR A 127 21.00 3.80 2.32
C THR A 127 20.99 3.55 0.80
N GLU A 128 22.16 3.58 0.16
CA GLU A 128 22.28 3.27 -1.28
C GLU A 128 21.75 1.87 -1.61
N ARG A 129 22.06 0.90 -0.74
CA ARG A 129 21.61 -0.48 -0.89
C ARG A 129 20.10 -0.58 -0.82
N GLU A 130 19.49 0.05 0.18
CA GLU A 130 18.03 0.07 0.35
C GLU A 130 17.35 0.79 -0.81
N ARG A 131 17.90 1.90 -1.31
CA ARG A 131 17.37 2.59 -2.50
C ARG A 131 17.36 1.67 -3.72
N LYS A 132 18.42 0.88 -3.92
CA LYS A 132 18.46 -0.11 -5.00
C LYS A 132 17.40 -1.21 -4.81
N GLN A 133 17.23 -1.71 -3.60
CA GLN A 133 16.22 -2.72 -3.26
C GLN A 133 14.81 -2.18 -3.48
N VAL A 134 14.50 -1.01 -2.92
CA VAL A 134 13.20 -0.35 -3.05
C VAL A 134 12.89 -0.06 -4.52
N ARG A 135 13.85 0.39 -5.32
CA ARG A 135 13.64 0.60 -6.76
C ARG A 135 13.21 -0.69 -7.47
N GLN A 136 13.83 -1.82 -7.15
CA GLN A 136 13.48 -3.11 -7.72
C GLN A 136 12.10 -3.60 -7.24
N LEU A 137 11.82 -3.48 -5.94
CA LEU A 137 10.54 -3.88 -5.35
C LEU A 137 9.37 -3.04 -5.89
N HIS A 138 9.56 -1.71 -5.96
CA HIS A 138 8.58 -0.79 -6.53
C HIS A 138 8.32 -1.07 -8.02
N ALA A 139 9.36 -1.35 -8.82
CA ALA A 139 9.21 -1.72 -10.23
C ALA A 139 8.41 -3.02 -10.41
N ASN A 140 8.48 -3.92 -9.42
CA ASN A 140 7.72 -5.18 -9.40
C ASN A 140 6.37 -5.06 -8.69
N HIS A 141 5.91 -3.83 -8.36
CA HIS A 141 4.68 -3.57 -7.61
C HIS A 141 4.60 -4.26 -6.24
N ASN A 142 5.74 -4.64 -5.66
CA ASN A 142 5.81 -5.24 -4.33
C ASN A 142 5.87 -4.15 -3.25
N ILE A 143 4.74 -3.49 -3.03
CA ILE A 143 4.62 -2.35 -2.11
C ILE A 143 4.80 -2.78 -0.65
N GLY A 144 4.36 -4.00 -0.28
CA GLY A 144 4.50 -4.51 1.08
C GLY A 144 5.97 -4.54 1.55
N GLU A 145 6.87 -5.08 0.73
CA GLU A 145 8.30 -5.12 1.04
C GLU A 145 8.95 -3.73 1.03
N VAL A 146 8.45 -2.79 0.20
CA VAL A 146 8.90 -1.39 0.27
C VAL A 146 8.56 -0.77 1.62
N LEU A 147 7.35 -1.02 2.13
CA LEU A 147 6.91 -0.51 3.42
C LEU A 147 7.68 -1.13 4.60
N VAL A 148 8.09 -2.40 4.49
CA VAL A 148 8.98 -3.04 5.48
C VAL A 148 10.31 -2.27 5.57
N ILE A 149 10.96 -2.00 4.43
CA ILE A 149 12.21 -1.22 4.40
C ILE A 149 12.02 0.18 5.00
N TYR A 150 10.89 0.83 4.71
CA TYR A 150 10.57 2.14 5.30
C TYR A 150 10.42 2.06 6.82
N GLY A 151 9.74 1.03 7.32
CA GLY A 151 9.60 0.77 8.76
C GLY A 151 10.95 0.59 9.44
N GLU A 152 11.80 -0.26 8.89
CA GLU A 152 13.17 -0.47 9.40
C GLU A 152 13.99 0.83 9.37
N ALA A 153 13.89 1.61 8.29
CA ALA A 153 14.57 2.89 8.17
C ALA A 153 14.09 3.90 9.24
N LEU A 154 12.79 3.94 9.54
CA LEU A 154 12.23 4.77 10.60
C LEU A 154 12.72 4.34 11.99
N GLU A 155 12.83 3.04 12.26
CA GLU A 155 13.32 2.53 13.55
C GLU A 155 14.79 2.88 13.83
N ARG A 156 15.61 3.07 12.79
CA ARG A 156 17.01 3.50 12.95
C ARG A 156 17.18 4.97 13.32
N LEU A 157 16.16 5.80 13.10
CA LEU A 157 16.26 7.23 13.34
C LEU A 157 16.11 7.55 14.83
N PRO A 158 16.89 8.49 15.38
CA PRO A 158 16.60 9.06 16.69
C PRO A 158 15.19 9.68 16.73
N VAL A 159 14.51 9.60 17.88
CA VAL A 159 13.09 9.98 18.04
C VAL A 159 12.72 11.34 17.42
N PRO A 160 13.50 12.43 17.61
CA PRO A 160 13.18 13.72 16.99
C PRO A 160 13.11 13.66 15.45
N PHE A 161 14.07 12.97 14.83
CA PHE A 161 14.18 12.82 13.38
C PHE A 161 13.16 11.82 12.82
N LYS A 162 12.83 10.77 13.58
CA LYS A 162 11.77 9.82 13.24
C LYS A 162 10.42 10.53 13.12
N ASN A 163 10.07 11.36 14.11
CA ASN A 163 8.83 12.14 14.09
C ASN A 163 8.79 13.14 12.92
N GLU A 164 9.92 13.74 12.58
CA GLU A 164 10.03 14.62 11.42
C GLU A 164 9.83 13.87 10.09
N ALA A 165 10.45 12.69 9.95
CA ALA A 165 10.27 11.83 8.78
C ALA A 165 8.83 11.33 8.63
N ILE A 166 8.19 10.86 9.72
CA ILE A 166 6.79 10.41 9.72
C ILE A 166 5.85 11.53 9.25
N ARG A 167 6.00 12.74 9.82
CA ARG A 167 5.20 13.90 9.42
C ARG A 167 5.41 14.25 7.95
N TYR A 168 6.64 14.18 7.45
CA TYR A 168 6.94 14.54 6.07
C TYR A 168 6.43 13.50 5.06
N LEU A 169 6.48 12.22 5.40
CA LEU A 169 5.94 11.13 4.57
C LEU A 169 4.41 11.09 4.58
N ASP A 170 3.75 11.95 5.35
CA ASP A 170 2.30 11.97 5.57
C ASP A 170 1.74 10.59 5.94
N LEU A 171 2.57 9.80 6.65
CA LEU A 171 2.13 8.52 7.19
C LEU A 171 1.20 8.83 8.37
N PRO A 172 -0.04 8.32 8.40
CA PRO A 172 -0.82 8.35 9.63
C PRO A 172 0.06 7.71 10.71
N ASN A 173 0.22 8.40 11.85
CA ASN A 173 1.08 7.98 12.95
C ASN A 173 1.21 6.46 12.99
N SER A 174 2.41 5.94 12.69
CA SER A 174 2.74 4.51 12.63
C SER A 174 2.03 3.75 13.75
N PRO A 175 1.56 2.51 13.49
CA PRO A 175 0.51 1.86 14.26
C PRO A 175 0.73 2.01 15.76
N LYS A 176 -0.27 2.56 16.44
CA LYS A 176 -0.40 2.38 17.88
C LYS A 176 -0.59 0.88 18.09
N ILE A 177 0.50 0.15 18.36
CA ILE A 177 0.41 -1.10 19.07
C ILE A 177 -0.10 -0.71 20.46
N LEU A 178 -1.42 -0.70 20.62
CA LEU A 178 -2.04 -0.71 21.94
C LEU A 178 -1.93 -2.15 22.45
N PRO A 179 -1.59 -2.33 23.74
CA PRO A 179 -1.47 -3.64 24.37
C PRO A 179 -2.77 -4.45 24.31
#